data_AF-A0A6I3GJC5-F1
#
_entry.id   AF-A0A6I3GJC5-F1
#
_cell.length_a   1.000
_cell.length_b   1.000
_cell.length_c   1.000
_cell.angle_alpha   90.00
_cell.angle_beta   90.00
_cell.angle_gamma   90.00
#
_symmetry.space_group_name_H-M   'P 1'
#
loop_
_entity.id
_entity.type
_entity.pdbx_description
1 polymer ?
#
loop_
_entity_poly.entity_id
_entity_poly.type
_entity_poly.pdbx_seq_one_letter_code
_entity_poly.pdbx_strand_id
1 'polypeptide(L)'
;MARINNLFECAESELRDRLEPRDDVLLLESAPEDAADLTRSGSVTLTAESGPFVTCERTVRWQPCTTDSCDDSAAVPQQRFELHQTIDYQLAVPYWRWLYSIPVRRALPDGLAHGRRPWWATPDRLSARQATLVASVTLLNMVGGMLYGLLSQVLTFVAEDLGDGSRSQQTTLLAVVRIGVVVTLVVMVFADRIGRRKVALGSFMVAATLTLITALAPSLWAVGALQFFSRNLAIAGLLCADTIAVEEMPPGSRAMVAGLGTLAYGLGAGIIVMTLPLADLGNWGWRLTFVVAGMSLPLIWNVRKHLPESRRFQKLAQDRESVALAALGTEIAAEPLAPLMAASGPQSDPAAGSAVRSGMGRMHLWRFALVAGIFFLLNVFLAPASQLQNDYLRTEVGFSALMITLFVIATSTPGAIGVLLGGRFADKHGRKTTIVPGLLAIGIFNAVFFSVVGVPMWFASLLGSIIGGMAAPALAVISPELFPTSHRGTVRGAVAAVAVAGSVVGLLFAGNLIDAQGYGFTFTLLAIAPVAAAFVALALPETRGKELEAINPSAADS
;
A
#
# COMPACT_ATOMS: atom_id res chain seq x y z
N MET A 1 25.34 7.29 -13.16
CA MET A 1 25.18 6.43 -14.35
C MET A 1 25.65 5.03 -14.01
N ALA A 2 24.94 3.99 -14.43
CA ALA A 2 25.40 2.60 -14.34
C ALA A 2 25.68 2.09 -15.77
N ARG A 3 26.74 1.28 -15.93
CA ARG A 3 27.16 0.74 -17.22
C ARG A 3 27.18 -0.78 -17.19
N ILE A 4 26.67 -1.41 -18.24
CA ILE A 4 26.79 -2.85 -18.50
C ILE A 4 27.59 -3.02 -19.77
N ASN A 5 28.62 -3.87 -19.73
CA ASN A 5 29.42 -4.23 -20.89
C ASN A 5 29.28 -5.73 -21.08
N ASN A 6 28.83 -6.14 -22.26
CA ASN A 6 28.81 -7.53 -22.64
C ASN A 6 29.51 -7.72 -23.98
N LEU A 7 30.22 -8.83 -24.10
CA LEU A 7 30.95 -9.24 -25.29
C LEU A 7 30.45 -10.63 -25.66
N PHE A 8 30.02 -10.79 -26.90
CA PHE A 8 29.46 -12.05 -27.41
C PHE A 8 29.92 -12.28 -28.84
N GLU A 9 30.03 -13.54 -29.23
CA GLU A 9 30.10 -13.94 -30.64
C GLU A 9 28.72 -14.42 -31.08
N CYS A 10 28.22 -13.91 -32.21
CA CYS A 10 26.88 -14.22 -32.68
C CYS A 10 26.83 -14.42 -34.21
N ALA A 11 25.80 -15.10 -34.68
CA ALA A 11 25.49 -15.21 -36.09
C ALA A 11 24.78 -13.94 -36.60
N GLU A 12 24.77 -13.71 -37.92
CA GLU A 12 24.13 -12.53 -38.54
C GLU A 12 22.66 -12.36 -38.13
N SER A 13 21.89 -13.44 -37.98
CA SER A 13 20.48 -13.37 -37.56
C SER A 13 20.32 -12.81 -36.15
N GLU A 14 21.17 -13.22 -35.22
CA GLU A 14 21.14 -12.73 -33.83
C GLU A 14 21.68 -11.30 -33.73
N LEU A 15 22.63 -10.92 -34.59
CA LEU A 15 23.07 -9.52 -34.73
C LEU A 15 21.90 -8.62 -35.17
N ARG A 16 21.09 -9.05 -36.15
CA ARG A 16 19.91 -8.29 -36.60
C ARG A 16 18.90 -8.12 -35.48
N ASP A 17 18.55 -9.19 -34.77
CA ASP A 17 17.63 -9.13 -33.62
C ASP A 17 18.12 -8.16 -32.52
N ARG A 18 19.45 -8.07 -32.34
CA ARG A 18 20.07 -7.15 -31.36
C ARG A 18 20.11 -5.71 -31.85
N LEU A 19 20.06 -5.45 -33.15
CA LEU A 19 20.04 -4.09 -33.71
C LEU A 19 18.63 -3.49 -33.74
N GLU A 20 17.59 -4.33 -33.69
CA GLU A 20 16.21 -3.85 -33.64
C GLU A 20 15.93 -3.06 -32.33
N PRO A 21 15.17 -1.94 -32.42
CA PRO A 21 14.71 -1.23 -31.25
C PRO A 21 13.78 -2.11 -30.42
N ARG A 22 14.03 -2.16 -29.11
CA ARG A 22 13.24 -3.00 -28.19
C ARG A 22 11.92 -2.36 -27.83
N ASP A 23 10.86 -3.18 -27.83
CA ASP A 23 9.55 -2.86 -27.26
C ASP A 23 9.19 -3.91 -26.19
N ASP A 24 9.60 -3.67 -24.94
CA ASP A 24 9.29 -4.56 -23.82
C ASP A 24 8.69 -3.83 -22.61
N VAL A 25 8.20 -4.59 -21.62
CA VAL A 25 7.55 -4.01 -20.43
C VAL A 25 8.48 -3.06 -19.64
N LEU A 26 9.81 -3.16 -19.80
CA LEU A 26 10.77 -2.27 -19.16
C LEU A 26 11.02 -0.99 -19.98
N LEU A 27 11.17 -1.10 -21.30
CA LEU A 27 11.56 0.04 -22.12
C LEU A 27 11.08 -0.04 -23.57
N LEU A 28 10.90 1.14 -24.17
CA LEU A 28 10.76 1.35 -25.61
C LEU A 28 12.03 2.02 -26.10
N GLU A 29 12.71 1.46 -27.08
CA GLU A 29 13.82 2.12 -27.76
C GLU A 29 13.36 2.69 -29.10
N SER A 30 13.99 3.78 -29.51
CA SER A 30 13.99 4.22 -30.89
C SER A 30 15.37 4.07 -31.51
N ALA A 31 15.38 3.78 -32.80
CA ALA A 31 16.58 3.73 -33.61
C ALA A 31 16.69 4.99 -34.48
N PRO A 32 17.90 5.48 -34.76
CA PRO A 32 18.10 6.46 -35.82
C PRO A 32 17.64 5.86 -37.18
N GLU A 33 17.11 6.69 -38.08
CA GLU A 33 16.48 6.27 -39.35
C GLU A 33 17.45 5.60 -40.36
N ASP A 34 18.75 5.57 -40.08
CA ASP A 34 19.76 5.02 -40.98
C ASP A 34 19.85 3.48 -40.89
N ALA A 35 19.57 2.81 -42.01
CA ALA A 35 19.75 1.35 -42.13
C ALA A 35 21.23 0.97 -42.02
N ALA A 36 21.58 0.21 -40.97
CA ALA A 36 22.95 -0.25 -40.75
C ALA A 36 23.40 -1.24 -41.84
N ASP A 37 24.49 -0.91 -42.55
CA ASP A 37 25.16 -1.83 -43.47
C ASP A 37 25.94 -2.88 -42.68
N LEU A 38 25.46 -4.13 -42.69
CA LEU A 38 26.02 -5.25 -41.93
C LEU A 38 27.30 -5.83 -42.55
N THR A 39 27.70 -5.38 -43.73
CA THR A 39 28.91 -5.88 -44.42
C THR A 39 30.21 -5.31 -43.87
N ARG A 40 30.14 -4.24 -43.07
CA ARG A 40 31.29 -3.57 -42.45
C ARG A 40 31.12 -3.49 -40.93
N SER A 41 32.22 -3.23 -40.23
CA SER A 41 32.16 -2.86 -38.82
C SER A 41 31.36 -1.57 -38.64
N GLY A 42 30.53 -1.53 -37.60
CA GLY A 42 29.63 -0.40 -37.36
C GLY A 42 29.23 -0.26 -35.90
N SER A 43 28.50 0.81 -35.62
CA SER A 43 27.94 1.07 -34.30
C SER A 43 26.59 1.75 -34.41
N VAL A 44 25.61 1.28 -33.65
CA VAL A 44 24.29 1.92 -33.51
C VAL A 44 24.05 2.22 -32.04
N THR A 45 23.57 3.42 -31.75
CA THR A 45 23.12 3.82 -30.41
C THR A 45 21.61 3.95 -30.42
N LEU A 46 20.96 3.17 -29.56
CA LEU A 46 19.52 3.13 -29.38
C LEU A 46 19.17 3.85 -28.08
N THR A 47 18.19 4.75 -28.14
CA THR A 47 17.79 5.58 -26.99
C THR A 47 16.43 5.16 -26.48
N ALA A 48 16.28 5.04 -25.16
CA ALA A 48 14.99 4.72 -24.57
C ALA A 48 14.03 5.92 -24.62
N GLU A 49 12.89 5.78 -25.30
CA GLU A 49 11.80 6.77 -25.35
C GLU A 49 10.90 6.69 -24.12
N SER A 50 10.67 5.46 -23.62
CA SER A 50 9.83 5.23 -22.45
C SER A 50 10.38 4.11 -21.58
N GLY A 51 10.11 4.18 -20.29
CA GLY A 51 10.59 3.23 -19.29
C GLY A 51 10.91 3.91 -17.95
N PRO A 52 11.29 3.14 -16.91
CA PRO A 52 11.60 3.64 -15.58
C PRO A 52 13.02 4.25 -15.50
N PHE A 53 13.48 4.88 -16.57
CA PHE A 53 14.83 5.43 -16.72
C PHE A 53 14.77 6.95 -16.96
N VAL A 54 15.66 7.69 -16.31
CA VAL A 54 15.90 9.11 -16.63
C VAL A 54 16.64 9.20 -17.97
N THR A 55 17.65 8.35 -18.13
CA THR A 55 18.38 8.14 -19.38
C THR A 55 18.69 6.65 -19.51
N CYS A 56 18.57 6.10 -20.72
CA CYS A 56 19.01 4.75 -21.03
C CYS A 56 19.41 4.71 -22.50
N GLU A 57 20.67 4.38 -22.74
CA GLU A 57 21.28 4.31 -24.05
C GLU A 57 21.97 2.96 -24.21
N ARG A 58 21.65 2.28 -25.31
CA ARG A 58 22.22 1.01 -25.67
C ARG A 58 23.04 1.18 -26.94
N THR A 59 24.36 1.11 -26.80
CA THR A 59 25.28 1.14 -27.92
C THR A 59 25.69 -0.28 -28.28
N VAL A 60 25.43 -0.68 -29.52
CA VAL A 60 25.84 -1.96 -30.08
C VAL A 60 26.92 -1.70 -31.12
N ARG A 61 28.12 -2.25 -30.90
CA ARG A 61 29.22 -2.22 -31.88
C ARG A 61 29.46 -3.63 -32.37
N TRP A 62 29.68 -3.80 -33.67
CA TRP A 62 29.96 -5.11 -34.26
C TRP A 62 31.17 -5.06 -35.18
N GLN A 63 31.91 -6.16 -35.22
CA GLN A 63 33.03 -6.38 -36.15
C GLN A 63 32.92 -7.80 -36.73
N PRO A 64 33.06 -7.99 -38.05
CA PRO A 64 33.10 -9.32 -38.63
C PRO A 64 34.36 -10.07 -38.17
N CYS A 65 34.22 -11.32 -37.74
CA CYS A 65 35.35 -12.15 -37.31
C CYS A 65 36.25 -12.45 -38.52
N THR A 66 37.53 -12.10 -38.44
CA THR A 66 38.55 -12.51 -39.42
C THR A 66 39.08 -13.89 -39.07
N THR A 67 39.41 -14.71 -40.06
CA THR A 67 39.71 -16.16 -40.04
C THR A 67 40.80 -16.69 -39.08
N ASP A 68 41.41 -15.85 -38.23
CA ASP A 68 42.46 -16.27 -37.29
C ASP A 68 41.96 -16.61 -35.86
N SER A 69 40.65 -16.48 -35.58
CA SER A 69 40.10 -16.69 -34.22
C SER A 69 38.94 -17.68 -34.09
N CYS A 70 38.58 -18.44 -35.13
CA CYS A 70 37.48 -19.41 -35.06
C CYS A 70 38.00 -20.84 -35.17
N ASP A 71 37.66 -21.67 -34.18
CA ASP A 71 37.92 -23.11 -34.16
C ASP A 71 37.20 -23.80 -35.36
N ASP A 72 37.96 -24.52 -36.18
CA ASP A 72 37.64 -25.02 -37.53
C ASP A 72 36.59 -26.16 -37.58
N SER A 73 35.75 -26.30 -36.55
CA SER A 73 34.89 -27.48 -36.36
C SER A 73 33.39 -27.23 -36.49
N ALA A 74 32.92 -26.58 -37.57
CA ALA A 74 31.52 -26.69 -37.97
C ALA A 74 31.27 -26.40 -39.46
N ALA A 75 30.65 -27.36 -40.15
CA ALA A 75 30.20 -27.24 -41.52
C ALA A 75 29.07 -26.20 -41.65
N VAL A 76 29.39 -25.10 -42.36
CA VAL A 76 28.59 -24.03 -43.01
C VAL A 76 29.25 -22.68 -42.67
N PRO A 77 29.74 -21.88 -43.64
CA PRO A 77 30.38 -20.60 -43.36
C PRO A 77 29.30 -19.55 -43.08
N GLN A 78 28.67 -19.61 -41.90
CA GLN A 78 27.92 -18.46 -41.40
C GLN A 78 28.92 -17.41 -40.93
N GLN A 79 28.86 -16.22 -41.53
CA GLN A 79 29.68 -15.08 -41.11
C GLN A 79 29.34 -14.77 -39.64
N ARG A 80 30.34 -14.91 -38.76
CA ARG A 80 30.23 -14.60 -37.34
C ARG A 80 30.68 -13.18 -37.07
N PHE A 81 30.07 -12.55 -36.07
CA PHE A 81 30.36 -11.19 -35.65
C PHE A 81 30.73 -11.17 -34.17
N GLU A 82 31.78 -10.42 -33.84
CA GLU A 82 32.08 -10.03 -32.47
C GLU A 82 31.23 -8.81 -32.11
N LEU A 83 30.37 -8.96 -31.11
CA LEU A 83 29.40 -7.95 -30.67
C LEU A 83 29.82 -7.39 -29.32
N HIS A 84 30.05 -6.08 -29.27
CA HIS A 84 30.28 -5.32 -28.05
C HIS A 84 29.03 -4.51 -27.74
N GLN A 85 28.27 -4.94 -26.72
CA GLN A 85 27.08 -4.26 -26.25
C GLN A 85 27.39 -3.47 -24.97
N THR A 86 27.23 -2.15 -25.05
CA THR A 86 27.33 -1.25 -23.89
C THR A 86 25.96 -0.65 -23.60
N ILE A 87 25.46 -0.82 -22.37
CA ILE A 87 24.22 -0.18 -21.92
C ILE A 87 24.55 0.79 -20.78
N ASP A 88 24.31 2.07 -21.03
CA ASP A 88 24.44 3.15 -20.06
C ASP A 88 23.06 3.61 -19.61
N TYR A 89 22.75 3.50 -18.31
CA TYR A 89 21.43 3.84 -17.81
C TYR A 89 21.44 4.53 -16.44
N GLN A 90 20.39 5.30 -16.20
CA GLN A 90 20.08 5.94 -14.93
C GLN A 90 18.62 5.68 -14.56
N LEU A 91 18.40 4.89 -13.51
CA LEU A 91 17.06 4.58 -13.00
C LEU A 91 16.37 5.83 -12.42
N ALA A 92 15.08 5.98 -12.73
CA ALA A 92 14.20 7.00 -12.14
C ALA A 92 13.61 6.56 -10.77
N VAL A 93 14.35 5.74 -10.03
CA VAL A 93 13.93 5.16 -8.74
C VAL A 93 14.90 5.65 -7.65
N PRO A 94 14.66 6.81 -7.01
CA PRO A 94 15.66 7.45 -6.16
C PRO A 94 15.99 6.67 -4.87
N TYR A 95 14.97 6.20 -4.13
CA TYR A 95 15.14 5.64 -2.78
C TYR A 95 15.43 4.14 -2.77
N TRP A 96 14.86 3.42 -3.74
CA TRP A 96 14.91 1.95 -3.81
C TRP A 96 15.87 1.46 -4.90
N ARG A 97 16.81 2.32 -5.34
CA ARG A 97 17.71 2.03 -6.45
C ARG A 97 18.52 0.77 -6.23
N TRP A 98 19.05 0.57 -5.03
CA TRP A 98 19.90 -0.58 -4.72
C TRP A 98 19.13 -1.91 -4.91
N LEU A 99 17.90 -1.98 -4.40
CA LEU A 99 17.04 -3.15 -4.50
C LEU A 99 16.59 -3.41 -5.94
N TYR A 100 16.17 -2.36 -6.63
CA TYR A 100 15.63 -2.46 -7.99
C TYR A 100 16.73 -2.65 -9.06
N SER A 101 17.97 -2.20 -8.79
CA SER A 101 19.08 -2.31 -9.73
C SER A 101 19.51 -3.75 -10.03
N ILE A 102 19.37 -4.68 -9.07
CA ILE A 102 19.78 -6.07 -9.24
C ILE A 102 18.95 -6.79 -10.32
N PRO A 103 17.61 -6.85 -10.24
CA PRO A 103 16.81 -7.51 -11.27
C PRO A 103 16.90 -6.77 -12.62
N VAL A 104 16.93 -5.43 -12.60
CA VAL A 104 17.08 -4.58 -13.79
C VAL A 104 18.40 -4.89 -14.51
N ARG A 105 19.53 -4.92 -13.80
CA ARG A 105 20.85 -5.22 -14.39
C ARG A 105 20.92 -6.62 -15.01
N ARG A 106 20.15 -7.58 -14.50
CA ARG A 106 20.05 -8.94 -15.06
C ARG A 106 19.13 -9.03 -16.27
N ALA A 107 18.07 -8.22 -16.32
CA ALA A 107 17.10 -8.24 -17.42
C ALA A 107 17.47 -7.34 -18.60
N LEU A 108 18.15 -6.21 -18.37
CA LEU A 108 18.51 -5.26 -19.44
C LEU A 108 19.38 -5.84 -20.58
N PRO A 109 20.38 -6.71 -20.33
CA PRO A 109 21.17 -7.30 -21.40
C PRO A 109 20.33 -7.91 -22.52
N ASP A 110 19.37 -8.76 -22.16
CA ASP A 110 18.61 -9.59 -23.09
C ASP A 110 17.18 -9.09 -23.33
N GLY A 111 16.74 -8.11 -22.54
CA GLY A 111 15.35 -7.66 -22.53
C GLY A 111 14.41 -8.68 -21.87
N LEU A 112 13.15 -8.31 -21.72
CA LEU A 112 12.12 -9.25 -21.29
C LEU A 112 11.44 -9.88 -22.51
N ALA A 113 11.45 -11.20 -22.57
CA ALA A 113 10.74 -11.94 -23.62
C ALA A 113 9.25 -11.54 -23.66
N HIS A 114 8.71 -11.40 -24.87
CA HIS A 114 7.31 -11.01 -25.07
C HIS A 114 6.36 -11.96 -24.32
N GLY A 115 5.48 -11.39 -23.49
CA GLY A 115 4.54 -12.15 -22.66
C GLY A 115 5.09 -12.71 -21.34
N ARG A 116 6.41 -12.68 -21.09
CA ARG A 116 6.96 -13.02 -19.77
C ARG A 116 6.81 -11.84 -18.80
N ARG A 117 6.19 -12.11 -17.64
CA ARG A 117 5.97 -11.12 -16.57
C ARG A 117 6.77 -11.52 -15.34
N PRO A 118 7.94 -10.91 -15.09
CA PRO A 118 8.65 -11.12 -13.84
C PRO A 118 7.80 -10.62 -12.66
N TRP A 119 7.88 -11.31 -11.53
CA TRP A 119 7.16 -10.93 -10.31
C TRP A 119 7.53 -9.54 -9.76
N TRP A 120 8.68 -8.98 -10.18
CA TRP A 120 9.20 -7.69 -9.74
C TRP A 120 8.89 -6.53 -10.70
N ALA A 121 8.39 -6.80 -11.91
CA ALA A 121 8.05 -5.79 -12.91
C ALA A 121 6.53 -5.57 -12.96
N THR A 122 6.10 -4.34 -13.18
CA THR A 122 4.69 -4.01 -13.36
C THR A 122 4.16 -4.60 -14.66
N PRO A 123 2.85 -4.95 -14.76
CA PRO A 123 2.27 -5.43 -16.01
C PRO A 123 2.36 -4.43 -17.16
N ASP A 124 2.27 -3.13 -16.83
CA ASP A 124 2.37 -2.03 -17.78
C ASP A 124 3.74 -1.36 -17.68
N ARG A 125 4.24 -0.84 -18.81
CA ARG A 125 5.47 -0.03 -18.84
C ARG A 125 5.24 1.27 -18.09
N LEU A 126 6.07 1.52 -17.07
CA LEU A 126 6.04 2.77 -16.32
C LEU A 126 6.94 3.81 -16.97
N SER A 127 6.47 5.05 -17.03
CA SER A 127 7.31 6.20 -17.34
C SER A 127 8.26 6.54 -16.18
N ALA A 128 9.33 7.28 -16.45
CA ALA A 128 10.25 7.80 -15.43
C ALA A 128 9.52 8.56 -14.31
N ARG A 129 8.50 9.35 -14.68
CA ARG A 129 7.64 10.07 -13.72
C ARG A 129 6.86 9.11 -12.82
N GLN A 130 6.24 8.08 -13.39
CA GLN A 130 5.49 7.07 -12.63
C GLN A 130 6.40 6.26 -11.72
N ALA A 131 7.58 5.84 -12.20
CA ALA A 131 8.57 5.13 -11.39
C ALA A 131 9.06 5.97 -10.19
N THR A 132 9.34 7.27 -10.42
CA THR A 132 9.73 8.21 -9.36
C THR A 132 8.61 8.39 -8.32
N LEU A 133 7.37 8.48 -8.80
CA LEU A 133 6.19 8.60 -7.96
C LEU A 133 5.99 7.37 -7.07
N VAL A 134 6.02 6.17 -7.67
CA VAL A 134 5.88 4.91 -6.92
C VAL A 134 6.99 4.82 -5.87
N ALA A 135 8.24 5.06 -6.24
CA ALA A 135 9.37 5.03 -5.30
C ALA A 135 9.17 5.99 -4.11
N SER A 136 8.67 7.19 -4.38
CA SER A 136 8.40 8.22 -3.38
C SER A 136 7.23 7.85 -2.46
N VAL A 137 6.12 7.36 -3.01
CA VAL A 137 4.95 6.93 -2.23
C VAL A 137 5.26 5.69 -1.41
N THR A 138 6.04 4.74 -1.93
CA THR A 138 6.52 3.58 -1.16
C THR A 138 7.39 4.01 0.02
N LEU A 139 8.25 5.04 -0.15
CA LEU A 139 9.00 5.60 0.99
C LEU A 139 8.08 6.27 2.02
N LEU A 140 7.08 7.03 1.58
CA LEU A 140 6.08 7.63 2.48
C LEU A 140 5.24 6.58 3.21
N ASN A 141 4.95 5.44 2.56
CA ASN A 141 4.28 4.31 3.20
C ASN A 141 5.13 3.74 4.35
N MET A 142 6.44 3.55 4.13
CA MET A 142 7.37 3.14 5.17
C MET A 142 7.39 4.13 6.34
N VAL A 143 7.45 5.44 6.05
CA VAL A 143 7.37 6.47 7.09
C VAL A 143 6.03 6.44 7.83
N GLY A 144 4.92 6.25 7.12
CA GLY A 144 3.60 6.09 7.72
C GLY A 144 3.51 4.90 8.66
N GLY A 145 4.11 3.77 8.28
CA GLY A 145 4.24 2.58 9.13
C GLY A 145 5.02 2.86 10.41
N MET A 146 6.15 3.57 10.30
CA MET A 146 6.96 3.97 11.45
C MET A 146 6.18 4.88 12.41
N LEU A 147 5.55 5.94 11.88
CA LEU A 147 4.84 6.92 12.72
C LEU A 147 3.56 6.33 13.35
N TYR A 148 2.81 5.50 12.62
CA TYR A 148 1.58 4.91 13.13
C TYR A 148 1.83 3.83 14.19
N GLY A 149 2.81 2.96 13.96
CA GLY A 149 3.09 1.83 14.84
C GLY A 149 3.72 2.21 16.17
N LEU A 150 4.30 3.41 16.27
CA LEU A 150 5.19 3.80 17.36
C LEU A 150 4.56 3.72 18.75
N LEU A 151 3.43 4.39 18.94
CA LEU A 151 2.72 4.35 20.22
C LEU A 151 2.38 2.91 20.61
N SER A 152 1.86 2.13 19.66
CA SER A 152 1.47 0.73 19.90
C SER A 152 2.61 -0.15 20.36
N GLN A 153 3.81 0.06 19.82
CA GLN A 153 4.96 -0.79 20.12
C GLN A 153 5.62 -0.41 21.45
N VAL A 154 5.57 0.88 21.81
CA VAL A 154 6.37 1.45 22.91
C VAL A 154 5.53 1.80 24.15
N LEU A 155 4.19 1.84 24.05
CA LEU A 155 3.31 2.33 25.13
C LEU A 155 3.56 1.65 26.48
N THR A 156 3.81 0.34 26.52
CA THR A 156 4.13 -0.37 27.77
C THR A 156 5.32 0.27 28.48
N PHE A 157 6.39 0.60 27.76
CA PHE A 157 7.58 1.26 28.31
C PHE A 157 7.29 2.71 28.74
N VAL A 158 6.44 3.43 27.99
CA VAL A 158 6.05 4.81 28.35
C VAL A 158 5.18 4.82 29.61
N ALA A 159 4.27 3.86 29.75
CA ALA A 159 3.37 3.77 30.88
C ALA A 159 4.08 3.34 32.17
N GLU A 160 5.15 2.55 32.08
CA GLU A 160 6.03 2.24 33.20
C GLU A 160 6.82 3.46 33.70
N ASP A 161 7.25 4.37 32.80
CA ASP A 161 8.02 5.57 33.16
C ASP A 161 7.13 6.74 33.62
N LEU A 162 6.04 7.02 32.90
CA LEU A 162 5.22 8.24 33.06
C LEU A 162 3.78 7.99 33.53
N GLY A 163 3.38 6.73 33.66
CA GLY A 163 2.02 6.33 34.04
C GLY A 163 1.96 5.66 35.41
N ASP A 164 0.80 5.08 35.70
CA ASP A 164 0.59 4.22 36.88
C ASP A 164 0.88 2.74 36.59
N GLY A 165 1.35 2.43 35.39
CA GLY A 165 1.61 1.07 34.90
C GLY A 165 0.34 0.23 34.65
N SER A 166 -0.87 0.76 34.91
CA SER A 166 -2.11 -0.01 34.76
C SER A 166 -2.49 -0.22 33.29
N ARG A 167 -3.03 -1.40 32.97
CA ARG A 167 -3.44 -1.73 31.60
C ARG A 167 -4.71 -1.00 31.21
N SER A 168 -5.59 -0.72 32.17
CA SER A 168 -6.73 0.18 31.98
C SER A 168 -6.30 1.58 31.52
N GLN A 169 -5.23 2.17 32.08
CA GLN A 169 -4.71 3.46 31.63
C GLN A 169 -4.13 3.39 30.21
N GLN A 170 -3.31 2.36 29.91
CA GLN A 170 -2.74 2.15 28.58
C GLN A 170 -3.83 2.02 27.50
N THR A 171 -4.82 1.16 27.74
CA THR A 171 -5.91 0.91 26.78
C THR A 171 -6.84 2.10 26.63
N THR A 172 -7.10 2.86 27.70
CA THR A 172 -7.87 4.11 27.63
C THR A 172 -7.15 5.13 26.74
N LEU A 173 -5.83 5.30 26.90
CA LEU A 173 -5.05 6.20 26.05
C LEU A 173 -5.11 5.76 24.57
N LEU A 174 -4.95 4.47 24.30
CA LEU A 174 -5.08 3.93 22.94
C LEU A 174 -6.47 4.15 22.35
N ALA A 175 -7.52 4.00 23.15
CA ALA A 175 -8.90 4.24 22.76
C ALA A 175 -9.14 5.73 22.42
N VAL A 176 -8.62 6.66 23.23
CA VAL A 176 -8.71 8.10 22.95
C VAL A 176 -7.98 8.44 21.64
N VAL A 177 -6.78 7.91 21.42
CA VAL A 177 -6.02 8.12 20.18
C VAL A 177 -6.77 7.60 18.94
N ARG A 178 -7.55 6.52 19.08
CA ARG A 178 -8.38 5.97 18.00
C ARG A 178 -9.53 6.89 17.58
N ILE A 179 -10.14 7.61 18.52
CA ILE A 179 -11.21 8.59 18.23
C ILE A 179 -10.69 9.70 17.29
N GLY A 180 -9.37 9.94 17.28
CA GLY A 180 -8.74 10.91 16.39
C GLY A 180 -8.88 10.64 14.89
N VAL A 181 -9.52 9.53 14.47
CA VAL A 181 -9.94 9.34 13.08
C VAL A 181 -10.75 10.54 12.55
N VAL A 182 -11.45 11.27 13.41
CA VAL A 182 -12.16 12.50 13.06
C VAL A 182 -11.18 13.55 12.50
N VAL A 183 -9.98 13.68 13.07
CA VAL A 183 -8.91 14.55 12.55
C VAL A 183 -8.52 14.12 11.15
N THR A 184 -8.33 12.82 10.93
CA THR A 184 -8.02 12.26 9.61
C THR A 184 -9.11 12.62 8.59
N LEU A 185 -10.39 12.46 8.94
CA LEU A 185 -11.51 12.79 8.07
C LEU A 185 -11.55 14.28 7.72
N VAL A 186 -11.36 15.15 8.71
CA VAL A 186 -11.32 16.61 8.50
C VAL A 186 -10.18 16.99 7.57
N VAL A 187 -8.96 16.47 7.79
CA VAL A 187 -7.80 16.74 6.94
C VAL A 187 -8.03 16.24 5.51
N MET A 188 -8.69 15.09 5.34
CA MET A 188 -9.04 14.56 4.01
C MET A 188 -10.05 15.45 3.26
N VAL A 189 -10.99 16.11 3.95
CA VAL A 189 -11.88 17.10 3.31
C VAL A 189 -11.08 18.29 2.76
N PHE A 190 -10.03 18.73 3.49
CA PHE A 190 -9.14 19.78 3.02
C PHE A 190 -8.19 19.32 1.90
N ALA A 191 -7.84 18.03 1.84
CA ALA A 191 -6.98 17.47 0.79
C ALA A 191 -7.54 17.69 -0.62
N ASP A 192 -8.86 17.62 -0.77
CA ASP A 192 -9.51 17.84 -2.06
C ASP A 192 -9.54 19.32 -2.48
N ARG A 193 -9.38 20.27 -1.52
CA ARG A 193 -9.35 21.72 -1.80
C ARG A 193 -7.94 22.26 -2.00
N ILE A 194 -7.01 21.86 -1.15
CA ILE A 194 -5.65 22.42 -1.09
C ILE A 194 -4.72 21.73 -2.11
N GLY A 195 -5.04 20.49 -2.48
CA GLY A 195 -4.21 19.61 -3.28
C GLY A 195 -3.60 18.49 -2.44
N ARG A 196 -3.68 17.26 -2.95
CA ARG A 196 -3.34 16.04 -2.21
C ARG A 196 -1.86 15.95 -1.91
N ARG A 197 -0.98 16.42 -2.80
CA ARG A 197 0.48 16.43 -2.57
C ARG A 197 0.84 17.29 -1.35
N LYS A 198 0.26 18.49 -1.27
CA LYS A 198 0.53 19.44 -0.17
C LYS A 198 0.05 18.88 1.16
N VAL A 199 -1.16 18.32 1.19
CA VAL A 199 -1.71 17.71 2.41
C VAL A 199 -0.93 16.47 2.81
N ALA A 200 -0.49 15.63 1.86
CA ALA A 200 0.36 14.48 2.16
C ALA A 200 1.66 14.88 2.86
N LEU A 201 2.45 15.75 2.22
CA LEU A 201 3.75 16.19 2.75
C LEU A 201 3.60 16.98 4.05
N GLY A 202 2.64 17.90 4.12
CA GLY A 202 2.37 18.69 5.32
C GLY A 202 2.00 17.81 6.51
N SER A 203 1.10 16.83 6.31
CA SER A 203 0.68 15.94 7.40
C SER A 203 1.82 15.05 7.89
N PHE A 204 2.65 14.49 6.99
CA PHE A 204 3.82 13.72 7.40
C PHE A 204 4.87 14.57 8.13
N MET A 205 5.14 15.80 7.68
CA MET A 205 6.09 16.69 8.35
C MET A 205 5.61 17.07 9.75
N VAL A 206 4.33 17.43 9.91
CA VAL A 206 3.76 17.76 11.23
C VAL A 206 3.75 16.52 12.12
N ALA A 207 3.34 15.36 11.62
CA ALA A 207 3.34 14.11 12.37
C ALA A 207 4.75 13.74 12.87
N ALA A 208 5.76 13.75 11.99
CA ALA A 208 7.13 13.42 12.39
C ALA A 208 7.73 14.45 13.38
N THR A 209 7.36 15.73 13.27
CA THR A 209 7.75 16.76 14.24
C THR A 209 7.09 16.54 15.60
N LEU A 210 5.78 16.26 15.63
CA LEU A 210 5.06 15.94 16.86
C LEU A 210 5.62 14.67 17.53
N THR A 211 6.06 13.70 16.73
CA THR A 211 6.73 12.48 17.23
C THR A 211 8.07 12.82 17.90
N LEU A 212 8.87 13.73 17.35
CA LEU A 212 10.08 14.22 18.04
C LEU A 212 9.75 14.95 19.34
N ILE A 213 8.74 15.81 19.33
CA ILE A 213 8.29 16.52 20.54
C ILE A 213 7.78 15.53 21.60
N THR A 214 7.20 14.40 21.18
CA THR A 214 6.72 13.34 22.09
C THR A 214 7.86 12.73 22.90
N ALA A 215 9.08 12.67 22.37
CA ALA A 215 10.25 12.21 23.12
C ALA A 215 10.56 13.11 24.35
N LEU A 216 10.13 14.37 24.32
CA LEU A 216 10.30 15.33 25.41
C LEU A 216 9.07 15.42 26.32
N ALA A 217 8.07 14.57 26.11
CA ALA A 217 6.82 14.63 26.86
C ALA A 217 7.05 14.34 28.35
N PRO A 218 6.49 15.16 29.26
CA PRO A 218 6.68 15.01 30.69
C PRO A 218 5.64 14.09 31.36
N SER A 219 4.58 13.68 30.64
CA SER A 219 3.51 12.85 31.18
C SER A 219 2.90 11.94 30.12
N LEU A 220 2.31 10.83 30.56
CA LEU A 220 1.66 9.87 29.67
C LEU A 220 0.52 10.51 28.85
N TRP A 221 -0.26 11.41 29.46
CA TRP A 221 -1.33 12.11 28.74
C TRP A 221 -0.81 13.14 27.74
N ALA A 222 0.35 13.75 27.99
CA ALA A 222 1.02 14.58 26.97
C ALA A 222 1.47 13.73 25.77
N VAL A 223 2.00 12.51 26.02
CA VAL A 223 2.28 11.54 24.95
C VAL A 223 1.01 11.20 24.19
N GLY A 224 -0.08 10.88 24.90
CA GLY A 224 -1.38 10.58 24.29
C GLY A 224 -1.91 11.70 23.41
N ALA A 225 -1.85 12.96 23.87
CA ALA A 225 -2.30 14.12 23.11
C ALA A 225 -1.45 14.39 21.86
N LEU A 226 -0.13 14.33 21.97
CA LEU A 226 0.76 14.52 20.82
C LEU A 226 0.58 13.40 19.79
N GLN A 227 0.46 12.16 20.25
CA GLN A 227 0.28 10.99 19.39
C GLN A 227 -1.13 10.90 18.80
N PHE A 228 -2.15 11.45 19.47
CA PHE A 228 -3.48 11.65 18.90
C PHE A 228 -3.39 12.44 17.59
N PHE A 229 -2.68 13.57 17.58
CA PHE A 229 -2.52 14.36 16.36
C PHE A 229 -1.54 13.72 15.38
N SER A 230 -0.37 13.28 15.85
CA SER A 230 0.70 12.72 15.00
C SER A 230 0.21 11.51 14.20
N ARG A 231 -0.39 10.52 14.88
CA ARG A 231 -0.82 9.28 14.24
C ARG A 231 -1.93 9.50 13.22
N ASN A 232 -2.89 10.36 13.52
CA ASN A 232 -4.01 10.63 12.62
C ASN A 232 -3.60 11.50 11.42
N LEU A 233 -2.65 12.43 11.60
CA LEU A 233 -2.02 13.14 10.48
C LEU A 233 -1.20 12.20 9.60
N ALA A 234 -0.45 11.26 10.18
CA ALA A 234 0.29 10.26 9.41
C ALA A 234 -0.64 9.40 8.53
N ILE A 235 -1.80 8.97 9.06
CA ILE A 235 -2.82 8.24 8.29
C ILE A 235 -3.40 9.13 7.17
N ALA A 236 -3.73 10.39 7.45
CA ALA A 236 -4.24 11.30 6.43
C ALA A 236 -3.22 11.50 5.29
N GLY A 237 -1.94 11.65 5.65
CA GLY A 237 -0.85 11.75 4.69
C GLY A 237 -0.68 10.50 3.83
N LEU A 238 -0.80 9.33 4.45
CA LEU A 238 -0.75 8.02 3.80
C LEU A 238 -1.88 7.87 2.77
N LEU A 239 -3.12 8.16 3.16
CA LEU A 239 -4.29 8.08 2.28
C LEU A 239 -4.16 9.01 1.06
N CYS A 240 -3.63 10.22 1.26
CA CYS A 240 -3.35 11.14 0.16
C CYS A 240 -2.28 10.60 -0.79
N ALA A 241 -1.15 10.10 -0.25
CA ALA A 241 -0.05 9.56 -1.04
C ALA A 241 -0.47 8.34 -1.87
N ASP A 242 -1.19 7.40 -1.24
CA ASP A 242 -1.69 6.20 -1.91
C ASP A 242 -2.69 6.53 -3.02
N THR A 243 -3.58 7.50 -2.78
CA THR A 243 -4.55 7.86 -3.80
C THR A 243 -3.89 8.56 -4.99
N ILE A 244 -2.86 9.39 -4.77
CA ILE A 244 -2.05 9.96 -5.85
C ILE A 244 -1.39 8.85 -6.68
N ALA A 245 -0.82 7.83 -6.02
CA ALA A 245 -0.23 6.69 -6.72
C ALA A 245 -1.27 5.94 -7.56
N VAL A 246 -2.40 5.56 -6.98
CA VAL A 246 -3.43 4.81 -7.71
C VAL A 246 -4.02 5.61 -8.87
N GLU A 247 -4.21 6.93 -8.73
CA GLU A 247 -4.73 7.79 -9.80
C GLU A 247 -3.77 7.92 -10.99
N GLU A 248 -2.46 7.96 -10.77
CA GLU A 248 -1.43 8.11 -11.82
C GLU A 248 -1.03 6.80 -12.49
N MET A 249 -1.34 5.65 -11.89
CA MET A 249 -0.96 4.34 -12.42
C MET A 249 -1.95 3.82 -13.46
N PRO A 250 -1.45 3.12 -14.50
CA PRO A 250 -2.30 2.38 -15.44
C PRO A 250 -3.14 1.33 -14.71
N PRO A 251 -4.34 0.99 -15.21
CA PRO A 251 -5.26 0.07 -14.53
C PRO A 251 -4.64 -1.28 -14.15
N GLY A 252 -3.80 -1.87 -15.01
CA GLY A 252 -3.15 -3.16 -14.77
C GLY A 252 -2.12 -3.15 -13.64
N SER A 253 -1.55 -1.99 -13.33
CA SER A 253 -0.44 -1.84 -12.39
C SER A 253 -0.85 -1.32 -11.00
N ARG A 254 -2.08 -0.78 -10.85
CA ARG A 254 -2.59 -0.20 -9.59
C ARG A 254 -2.54 -1.15 -8.40
N ALA A 255 -2.91 -2.42 -8.61
CA ALA A 255 -2.94 -3.42 -7.55
C ALA A 255 -1.54 -3.74 -7.02
N MET A 256 -0.55 -3.87 -7.90
CA MET A 256 0.85 -4.12 -7.52
C MET A 256 1.43 -2.93 -6.74
N VAL A 257 1.13 -1.69 -7.16
CA VAL A 257 1.60 -0.48 -6.46
C VAL A 257 0.97 -0.35 -5.08
N ALA A 258 -0.34 -0.61 -4.93
CA ALA A 258 -0.99 -0.65 -3.61
C ALA A 258 -0.41 -1.74 -2.70
N GLY A 259 -0.12 -2.92 -3.26
CA GLY A 259 0.56 -4.01 -2.56
C GLY A 259 1.96 -3.62 -2.09
N LEU A 260 2.75 -2.95 -2.95
CA LEU A 260 4.07 -2.44 -2.61
C LEU A 260 4.03 -1.40 -1.49
N GLY A 261 3.04 -0.51 -1.50
CA GLY A 261 2.78 0.44 -0.41
C GLY A 261 2.52 -0.29 0.91
N THR A 262 1.64 -1.30 0.89
CA THR A 262 1.32 -2.10 2.09
C THR A 262 2.56 -2.81 2.67
N LEU A 263 3.41 -3.38 1.80
CA LEU A 263 4.67 -4.01 2.22
C LEU A 263 5.64 -2.98 2.85
N ALA A 264 5.76 -1.80 2.25
CA ALA A 264 6.61 -0.75 2.79
C ALA A 264 6.10 -0.21 4.13
N TYR A 265 4.78 -0.05 4.27
CA TYR A 265 4.16 0.28 5.56
C TYR A 265 4.47 -0.77 6.64
N GLY A 266 4.35 -2.06 6.30
CA GLY A 266 4.76 -3.15 7.19
C GLY A 266 6.23 -3.09 7.58
N LEU A 267 7.12 -2.81 6.62
CA LEU A 267 8.54 -2.59 6.89
C LEU A 267 8.76 -1.43 7.86
N GLY A 268 8.03 -0.33 7.70
CA GLY A 268 8.07 0.81 8.61
C GLY A 268 7.70 0.46 10.05
N ALA A 269 6.60 -0.27 10.22
CA ALA A 269 6.21 -0.79 11.54
C ALA A 269 7.28 -1.75 12.11
N GLY A 270 7.87 -2.60 11.26
CA GLY A 270 8.97 -3.50 11.63
C GLY A 270 10.24 -2.79 12.09
N ILE A 271 10.61 -1.66 11.47
CA ILE A 271 11.76 -0.84 11.91
C ILE A 271 11.55 -0.35 13.35
N ILE A 272 10.34 0.05 13.73
CA ILE A 272 10.03 0.45 15.11
C ILE A 272 10.17 -0.74 16.06
N VAL A 273 9.67 -1.93 15.68
CA VAL A 273 9.86 -3.14 16.48
C VAL A 273 11.35 -3.41 16.70
N MET A 274 12.17 -3.27 15.66
CA MET A 274 13.63 -3.43 15.75
C MET A 274 14.32 -2.42 16.68
N THR A 275 13.66 -1.31 17.01
CA THR A 275 14.18 -0.33 17.97
C THR A 275 13.74 -0.58 19.41
N LEU A 276 12.88 -1.58 19.68
CA LEU A 276 12.47 -1.92 21.04
C LEU A 276 13.65 -2.19 22.00
N PRO A 277 14.78 -2.81 21.58
CA PRO A 277 15.94 -2.92 22.46
C PRO A 277 16.48 -1.57 22.98
N LEU A 278 16.26 -0.46 22.26
CA LEU A 278 16.60 0.88 22.75
C LEU A 278 15.70 1.32 23.91
N ALA A 279 14.43 0.89 23.89
CA ALA A 279 13.48 1.17 24.96
C ALA A 279 13.81 0.41 26.27
N ASP A 280 14.55 -0.70 26.15
CA ASP A 280 14.96 -1.56 27.27
C ASP A 280 16.28 -1.09 27.94
N LEU A 281 16.92 -0.03 27.44
CA LEU A 281 18.16 0.52 28.03
C LEU A 281 17.93 1.17 29.42
N GLY A 282 16.67 1.44 29.77
CA GLY A 282 16.25 2.02 31.04
C GLY A 282 14.92 2.78 30.87
N ASN A 283 14.36 3.30 31.98
CA ASN A 283 13.04 3.95 31.97
C ASN A 283 12.93 5.12 30.98
N TRP A 284 14.04 5.79 30.65
CA TRP A 284 14.05 6.89 29.68
C TRP A 284 14.26 6.43 28.22
N GLY A 285 14.68 5.17 28.00
CA GLY A 285 15.16 4.64 26.72
C GLY A 285 14.11 4.69 25.62
N TRP A 286 12.82 4.60 25.97
CA TRP A 286 11.71 4.69 25.01
C TRP A 286 11.73 5.97 24.18
N ARG A 287 12.30 7.06 24.72
CA ARG A 287 12.46 8.34 24.02
C ARG A 287 13.32 8.20 22.76
N LEU A 288 14.31 7.31 22.77
CA LEU A 288 15.18 7.05 21.61
C LEU A 288 14.40 6.48 20.42
N THR A 289 13.40 5.63 20.67
CA THR A 289 12.54 5.08 19.62
C THR A 289 11.76 6.18 18.90
N PHE A 290 11.26 7.18 19.63
CA PHE A 290 10.62 8.36 19.05
C PHE A 290 11.61 9.22 18.25
N VAL A 291 12.85 9.36 18.72
CA VAL A 291 13.91 10.06 18.00
C VAL A 291 14.22 9.37 16.67
N VAL A 292 14.39 8.04 16.66
CA VAL A 292 14.63 7.26 15.43
C VAL A 292 13.50 7.44 14.42
N ALA A 293 12.23 7.42 14.86
CA ALA A 293 11.12 7.68 13.96
C ALA A 293 11.08 9.12 13.45
N GLY A 294 11.46 10.08 14.28
CA GLY A 294 11.62 11.48 13.90
C GLY A 294 12.73 11.74 12.88
N MET A 295 13.74 10.86 12.79
CA MET A 295 14.74 10.88 11.72
C MET A 295 14.15 10.60 10.33
N SER A 296 12.84 10.32 10.22
CA SER A 296 12.12 10.31 8.93
C SER A 296 11.89 11.72 8.36
N LEU A 297 12.04 12.80 9.13
CA LEU A 297 11.84 14.19 8.65
C LEU A 297 12.69 14.57 7.43
N PRO A 298 14.03 14.33 7.42
CA PRO A 298 14.85 14.56 6.23
C PRO A 298 14.42 13.74 5.01
N LEU A 299 13.91 12.52 5.23
CA LEU A 299 13.39 11.67 4.16
C LEU A 299 12.13 12.29 3.54
N ILE A 300 11.17 12.73 4.36
CA ILE A 300 9.95 13.42 3.90
C ILE A 300 10.32 14.72 3.14
N TRP A 301 11.26 15.49 3.68
CA TRP A 301 11.75 16.72 3.04
C TRP A 301 12.42 16.43 1.70
N ASN A 302 13.14 15.32 1.56
CA ASN A 302 13.71 14.92 0.28
C ASN A 302 12.63 14.51 -0.73
N VAL A 303 11.58 13.80 -0.29
CA VAL A 303 10.44 13.38 -1.13
C VAL A 303 9.71 14.56 -1.74
N ARG A 304 9.68 15.72 -1.07
CA ARG A 304 9.07 16.95 -1.61
C ARG A 304 9.58 17.33 -3.00
N LYS A 305 10.84 16.98 -3.32
CA LYS A 305 11.49 17.28 -4.60
C LYS A 305 11.05 16.34 -5.73
N HIS A 306 10.55 15.15 -5.40
CA HIS A 306 10.30 14.07 -6.34
C HIS A 306 8.80 13.77 -6.54
N LEU A 307 7.97 14.09 -5.54
CA LEU A 307 6.52 13.83 -5.61
C LEU A 307 5.84 14.90 -6.49
N PRO A 308 5.25 14.56 -7.65
CA PRO A 308 4.51 15.50 -8.48
C PRO A 308 3.10 15.73 -7.93
N GLU A 309 2.43 16.82 -8.34
CA GLU A 309 1.00 17.03 -8.06
C GLU A 309 0.16 16.08 -8.94
N SER A 310 -1.04 15.71 -8.47
CA SER A 310 -1.91 14.82 -9.26
C SER A 310 -2.37 15.50 -10.56
N ARG A 311 -2.38 14.75 -11.68
CA ARG A 311 -2.84 15.25 -12.99
C ARG A 311 -4.25 15.81 -12.94
N ARG A 312 -5.13 15.23 -12.13
CA ARG A 312 -6.51 15.72 -11.96
C ARG A 312 -6.54 17.13 -11.39
N PHE A 313 -5.70 17.41 -10.38
CA PHE A 313 -5.62 18.74 -9.78
C PHE A 313 -4.91 19.72 -10.71
N GLN A 314 -3.89 19.27 -11.46
CA GLN A 314 -3.24 20.08 -12.49
C GLN A 314 -4.22 20.48 -13.61
N LYS A 315 -5.04 19.54 -14.10
CA LYS A 315 -6.09 19.82 -15.09
C LYS A 315 -7.13 20.80 -14.56
N LEU A 316 -7.65 20.59 -13.34
CA LEU A 316 -8.60 21.52 -12.72
C LEU A 316 -8.02 22.93 -12.52
N ALA A 317 -6.72 23.04 -12.21
CA ALA A 317 -6.04 24.33 -12.11
C ALA A 317 -5.89 25.00 -13.48
N GLN A 318 -5.50 24.24 -14.51
CA GLN A 318 -5.41 24.70 -15.90
C GLN A 318 -6.78 25.13 -16.46
N ASP A 319 -7.84 24.38 -16.15
CA ASP A 319 -9.21 24.70 -16.54
C ASP A 319 -9.72 25.97 -15.83
N ARG A 320 -9.36 26.17 -14.55
CA ARG A 320 -9.69 27.42 -13.83
C ARG A 320 -8.91 28.61 -14.38
N GLU A 321 -7.64 28.43 -14.71
CA GLU A 321 -6.79 29.47 -15.28
C GLU A 321 -7.27 29.85 -16.69
N SER A 322 -7.65 28.88 -17.53
CA SER A 322 -8.22 29.13 -18.85
C SER A 322 -9.58 29.80 -18.80
N VAL A 323 -10.44 29.43 -17.84
CA VAL A 323 -11.73 30.12 -17.60
C VAL A 323 -11.53 31.52 -17.03
N ALA A 324 -10.55 31.74 -16.14
CA ALA A 324 -10.23 33.07 -15.62
C ALA A 324 -9.62 33.98 -16.71
N LEU A 325 -8.76 33.44 -17.57
CA LEU A 325 -8.24 34.12 -18.76
C LEU A 325 -9.35 34.44 -19.77
N ALA A 326 -10.29 33.50 -19.97
CA ALA A 326 -11.46 33.74 -20.80
C ALA A 326 -12.34 34.85 -20.21
N ALA A 327 -12.62 34.83 -18.90
CA ALA A 327 -13.40 35.85 -18.20
C ALA A 327 -12.74 37.23 -18.18
N LEU A 328 -11.40 37.30 -18.16
CA LEU A 328 -10.64 38.54 -18.33
C LEU A 328 -10.64 39.04 -19.79
N GLY A 329 -10.89 38.16 -20.76
CA GLY A 329 -11.01 38.49 -22.18
C GLY A 329 -12.44 38.74 -22.68
N THR A 330 -13.47 38.41 -21.88
CA THR A 330 -14.89 38.50 -22.24
C THR A 330 -15.64 39.56 -21.44
N GLU A 331 -15.20 40.83 -21.50
CA GLU A 331 -16.10 41.98 -21.25
C GLU A 331 -16.96 42.33 -22.49
N ILE A 332 -16.88 41.57 -23.58
CA ILE A 332 -17.73 41.76 -24.77
C ILE A 332 -18.44 40.44 -25.08
N ALA A 333 -19.77 40.48 -25.08
CA ALA A 333 -20.75 39.42 -25.40
C ALA A 333 -21.16 38.49 -24.23
N ALA A 334 -21.91 39.05 -23.29
CA ALA A 334 -22.89 38.28 -22.51
C ALA A 334 -24.25 38.32 -23.21
N GLU A 335 -24.70 37.19 -23.77
CA GLU A 335 -26.12 36.91 -23.98
C GLU A 335 -26.49 35.57 -23.30
N PRO A 336 -27.72 35.45 -22.73
CA PRO A 336 -28.07 34.38 -21.82
C PRO A 336 -28.57 33.13 -22.56
N LEU A 337 -27.83 32.03 -22.45
CA LEU A 337 -28.26 30.71 -22.94
C LEU A 337 -28.99 29.92 -21.84
N ALA A 338 -30.30 30.05 -21.82
CA ALA A 338 -31.24 28.99 -21.47
C ALA A 338 -32.51 29.21 -22.31
N PRO A 339 -32.95 28.23 -23.13
CA PRO A 339 -33.52 27.00 -22.59
C PRO A 339 -33.29 25.74 -23.46
N LEU A 340 -32.62 24.72 -22.89
CA LEU A 340 -32.61 23.35 -23.44
C LEU A 340 -32.95 22.28 -22.39
N MET A 341 -33.61 22.67 -21.29
CA MET A 341 -34.09 21.74 -20.25
C MET A 341 -35.56 21.30 -20.43
N ALA A 342 -36.10 21.32 -21.65
CA ALA A 342 -37.48 20.90 -21.91
C ALA A 342 -37.58 20.03 -23.16
N ALA A 343 -37.47 18.71 -22.94
CA ALA A 343 -37.83 17.55 -23.80
C ALA A 343 -36.66 16.55 -23.70
N SER A 344 -36.80 15.32 -23.25
CA SER A 344 -37.95 14.43 -23.12
C SER A 344 -37.56 13.35 -22.10
N GLY A 345 -38.16 13.37 -20.92
CA GLY A 345 -38.02 12.29 -19.94
C GLY A 345 -39.09 11.22 -20.20
N PRO A 346 -38.76 9.92 -20.19
CA PRO A 346 -39.77 8.87 -20.27
C PRO A 346 -40.67 8.95 -19.03
N GLN A 347 -41.99 9.07 -19.25
CA GLN A 347 -43.00 8.87 -18.21
C GLN A 347 -42.85 7.46 -17.65
N SER A 348 -42.31 7.36 -16.44
CA SER A 348 -42.24 6.12 -15.67
C SER A 348 -43.33 6.16 -14.59
N ASP A 349 -44.13 5.10 -14.54
CA ASP A 349 -45.23 4.94 -13.60
C ASP A 349 -44.78 5.13 -12.13
N PRO A 350 -45.33 6.10 -11.39
CA PRO A 350 -44.88 6.44 -10.03
C PRO A 350 -45.15 5.35 -8.99
N ALA A 351 -46.04 4.40 -9.30
CA ALA A 351 -46.39 3.30 -8.39
C ALA A 351 -45.40 2.12 -8.43
N ALA A 352 -44.73 1.87 -9.58
CA ALA A 352 -43.73 0.80 -9.70
C ALA A 352 -42.34 1.22 -9.16
N GLY A 353 -42.00 2.52 -9.30
CA GLY A 353 -40.72 3.06 -8.83
C GLY A 353 -40.58 3.17 -7.31
N SER A 354 -41.69 3.27 -6.56
CA SER A 354 -41.67 3.43 -5.10
C SER A 354 -41.32 2.13 -4.36
N ALA A 355 -41.84 0.98 -4.84
CA ALA A 355 -41.56 -0.34 -4.28
C ALA A 355 -40.13 -0.83 -4.62
N VAL A 356 -39.64 -0.49 -5.82
CA VAL A 356 -38.26 -0.78 -6.24
C VAL A 356 -37.26 0.11 -5.48
N ARG A 357 -37.55 1.41 -5.30
CA ARG A 357 -36.72 2.31 -4.47
C ARG A 357 -36.70 1.91 -2.99
N SER A 358 -37.83 1.49 -2.42
CA SER A 358 -37.88 1.06 -1.01
C SER A 358 -37.15 -0.26 -0.77
N GLY A 359 -37.23 -1.21 -1.70
CA GLY A 359 -36.49 -2.48 -1.66
C GLY A 359 -34.98 -2.31 -1.87
N MET A 360 -34.59 -1.42 -2.80
CA MET A 360 -33.19 -1.15 -3.14
C MET A 360 -32.46 -0.41 -2.02
N GLY A 361 -33.10 0.59 -1.38
CA GLY A 361 -32.55 1.26 -0.20
C GLY A 361 -32.33 0.30 0.97
N ARG A 362 -33.29 -0.62 1.22
CA ARG A 362 -33.17 -1.66 2.25
C ARG A 362 -32.04 -2.65 1.96
N MET A 363 -31.82 -3.01 0.69
CA MET A 363 -30.73 -3.91 0.29
C MET A 363 -29.35 -3.26 0.45
N HIS A 364 -29.18 -1.99 0.06
CA HIS A 364 -27.92 -1.26 0.26
C HIS A 364 -27.63 -1.04 1.75
N LEU A 365 -28.65 -0.73 2.56
CA LEU A 365 -28.51 -0.58 4.01
C LEU A 365 -28.16 -1.90 4.69
N TRP A 366 -28.73 -3.02 4.26
CA TRP A 366 -28.38 -4.35 4.76
C TRP A 366 -26.95 -4.75 4.41
N ARG A 367 -26.53 -4.55 3.15
CA ARG A 367 -25.13 -4.79 2.72
C ARG A 367 -24.15 -3.92 3.53
N PHE A 368 -24.51 -2.67 3.77
CA PHE A 368 -23.77 -1.78 4.65
C PHE A 368 -23.67 -2.34 6.07
N ALA A 369 -24.79 -2.73 6.69
CA ALA A 369 -24.82 -3.28 8.04
C ALA A 369 -23.97 -4.56 8.17
N LEU A 370 -23.99 -5.44 7.16
CA LEU A 370 -23.14 -6.65 7.13
C LEU A 370 -21.65 -6.30 7.10
N VAL A 371 -21.23 -5.44 6.17
CA VAL A 371 -19.82 -5.05 6.03
C VAL A 371 -19.36 -4.27 7.27
N ALA A 372 -20.12 -3.27 7.70
CA ALA A 372 -19.83 -2.48 8.89
C ALA A 372 -19.79 -3.36 10.15
N GLY A 373 -20.69 -4.33 10.29
CA GLY A 373 -20.72 -5.30 11.39
C GLY A 373 -19.48 -6.20 11.41
N ILE A 374 -19.05 -6.72 10.26
CA ILE A 374 -17.81 -7.51 10.15
C ILE A 374 -16.60 -6.67 10.58
N PHE A 375 -16.47 -5.45 10.07
CA PHE A 375 -15.35 -4.57 10.42
C PHE A 375 -15.38 -4.12 11.88
N PHE A 376 -16.57 -3.88 12.45
CA PHE A 376 -16.75 -3.61 13.88
C PHE A 376 -16.25 -4.78 14.72
N LEU A 377 -16.81 -5.98 14.51
CA LEU A 377 -16.48 -7.18 15.26
C LEU A 377 -15.00 -7.55 15.13
N LEU A 378 -14.45 -7.44 13.92
CA LEU A 378 -13.04 -7.69 13.69
C LEU A 378 -12.15 -6.69 14.47
N ASN A 379 -12.53 -5.40 14.52
CA ASN A 379 -11.73 -4.39 15.23
C ASN A 379 -11.92 -4.41 16.76
N VAL A 380 -13.06 -4.90 17.27
CA VAL A 380 -13.24 -5.20 18.70
C VAL A 380 -12.15 -6.16 19.19
N PHE A 381 -11.70 -7.09 18.34
CA PHE A 381 -10.64 -8.04 18.68
C PHE A 381 -9.25 -7.59 18.23
N LEU A 382 -9.09 -7.23 16.95
CA LEU A 382 -7.77 -7.02 16.33
C LEU A 382 -7.04 -5.81 16.91
N ALA A 383 -7.77 -4.78 17.34
CA ALA A 383 -7.15 -3.62 17.97
C ALA A 383 -6.50 -3.97 19.32
N PRO A 384 -7.21 -4.48 20.34
CA PRO A 384 -6.55 -4.88 21.59
C PRO A 384 -5.50 -5.97 21.36
N ALA A 385 -5.74 -6.96 20.48
CA ALA A 385 -4.79 -8.04 20.22
C ALA A 385 -3.45 -7.50 19.68
N SER A 386 -3.48 -6.62 18.69
CA SER A 386 -2.25 -6.04 18.11
C SER A 386 -1.55 -5.03 19.02
N GLN A 387 -2.29 -4.33 19.88
CA GLN A 387 -1.74 -3.25 20.71
C GLN A 387 -1.20 -3.74 22.05
N LEU A 388 -1.80 -4.79 22.63
CA LEU A 388 -1.39 -5.37 23.91
C LEU A 388 -0.47 -6.58 23.75
N GLN A 389 -0.13 -6.96 22.51
CA GLN A 389 0.77 -8.08 22.26
C GLN A 389 2.12 -7.91 22.95
N ASN A 390 2.72 -6.71 22.88
CA ASN A 390 4.02 -6.45 23.50
C ASN A 390 3.92 -6.46 25.02
N ASP A 391 2.83 -5.91 25.58
CA ASP A 391 2.55 -5.99 27.01
C ASP A 391 2.49 -7.45 27.45
N TYR A 392 1.66 -8.28 26.79
CA TYR A 392 1.56 -9.72 27.06
C TYR A 392 2.91 -10.45 26.99
N LEU A 393 3.65 -10.27 25.89
CA LEU A 393 4.93 -10.94 25.69
C LEU A 393 5.96 -10.50 26.74
N ARG A 394 5.91 -9.25 27.20
CA ARG A 394 6.83 -8.74 28.22
C ARG A 394 6.42 -9.14 29.64
N THR A 395 5.17 -8.91 30.03
CA THR A 395 4.70 -9.03 31.42
C THR A 395 4.30 -10.45 31.79
N GLU A 396 3.62 -11.18 30.89
CA GLU A 396 3.14 -12.53 31.17
C GLU A 396 4.15 -13.60 30.72
N VAL A 397 4.76 -13.41 29.55
CA VAL A 397 5.71 -14.38 29.00
C VAL A 397 7.15 -14.12 29.48
N GLY A 398 7.48 -12.89 29.86
CA GLY A 398 8.82 -12.52 30.34
C GLY A 398 9.85 -12.32 29.23
N PHE A 399 9.43 -12.02 28.00
CA PHE A 399 10.36 -11.76 26.90
C PHE A 399 11.07 -10.41 27.04
N SER A 400 12.36 -10.40 26.75
CA SER A 400 13.11 -9.15 26.53
C SER A 400 12.66 -8.46 25.25
N ALA A 401 12.96 -7.16 25.12
CA ALA A 401 12.64 -6.40 23.92
C ALA A 401 13.22 -7.01 22.62
N LEU A 402 14.41 -7.62 22.71
CA LEU A 402 15.02 -8.34 21.60
C LEU A 402 14.23 -9.61 21.25
N MET A 403 13.78 -10.38 22.25
CA MET A 403 13.00 -11.59 22.01
C MET A 403 11.60 -11.28 21.44
N ILE A 404 10.96 -10.19 21.88
CA ILE A 404 9.73 -9.67 21.27
C ILE A 404 9.97 -9.33 19.80
N THR A 405 11.09 -8.65 19.49
CA THR A 405 11.47 -8.31 18.12
C THR A 405 11.62 -9.57 17.25
N LEU A 406 12.37 -10.56 17.73
CA LEU A 406 12.56 -11.84 17.04
C LEU A 406 11.23 -12.58 16.87
N PHE A 407 10.38 -12.59 17.90
CA PHE A 407 9.05 -13.21 17.86
C PHE A 407 8.18 -12.59 16.77
N VAL A 408 8.06 -11.26 16.74
CA VAL A 408 7.24 -10.55 15.75
C VAL A 408 7.75 -10.79 14.34
N ILE A 409 9.05 -10.67 14.11
CA ILE A 409 9.64 -10.90 12.78
C ILE A 409 9.40 -12.34 12.32
N ALA A 410 9.61 -13.32 13.21
CA ALA A 410 9.47 -14.74 12.89
C ALA A 410 8.01 -15.15 12.63
N THR A 411 7.04 -14.54 13.31
CA THR A 411 5.62 -14.94 13.24
C THR A 411 4.80 -14.09 12.28
N SER A 412 5.08 -12.78 12.19
CA SER A 412 4.30 -11.84 11.37
C SER A 412 4.77 -11.76 9.91
N THR A 413 6.08 -11.87 9.65
CA THR A 413 6.61 -11.81 8.27
C THR A 413 6.04 -12.92 7.38
N PRO A 414 5.93 -14.18 7.84
CA PRO A 414 5.25 -15.23 7.10
C PRO A 414 3.77 -14.94 6.82
N GLY A 415 3.12 -14.07 7.58
CA GLY A 415 1.75 -13.60 7.29
C GLY A 415 1.60 -13.00 5.89
N ALA A 416 2.66 -12.44 5.30
CA ALA A 416 2.66 -11.98 3.91
C ALA A 416 2.39 -13.13 2.91
N ILE A 417 2.83 -14.35 3.22
CA ILE A 417 2.51 -15.55 2.44
C ILE A 417 1.00 -15.78 2.47
N GLY A 418 0.39 -15.64 3.64
CA GLY A 418 -1.07 -15.70 3.84
C GLY A 418 -1.83 -14.73 2.94
N VAL A 419 -1.39 -13.47 2.89
CA VAL A 419 -1.98 -12.44 2.03
C VAL A 419 -1.85 -12.80 0.55
N LEU A 420 -0.67 -13.25 0.10
CA LEU A 420 -0.44 -13.65 -1.30
C LEU A 420 -1.27 -14.86 -1.71
N LEU A 421 -1.34 -15.88 -0.85
CA LEU A 421 -2.15 -17.08 -1.07
C LEU A 421 -3.64 -16.75 -1.03
N GLY A 422 -4.07 -15.89 -0.11
CA GLY A 422 -5.45 -15.45 0.05
C GLY A 422 -6.01 -14.79 -1.21
N GLY A 423 -5.24 -13.89 -1.84
CA GLY A 423 -5.64 -13.26 -3.11
C GLY A 423 -5.90 -14.30 -4.22
N ARG A 424 -4.91 -15.17 -4.47
CA ARG A 424 -5.03 -16.25 -5.48
C ARG A 424 -6.19 -17.21 -5.17
N PHE A 425 -6.39 -17.54 -3.90
CA PHE A 425 -7.44 -18.45 -3.48
C PHE A 425 -8.83 -17.82 -3.64
N ALA A 426 -8.97 -16.53 -3.30
CA ALA A 426 -10.22 -15.78 -3.47
C ALA A 426 -10.65 -15.68 -4.94
N ASP A 427 -9.68 -15.53 -5.84
CA ASP A 427 -9.93 -15.51 -7.29
C ASP A 427 -10.41 -16.88 -7.80
N LYS A 428 -9.79 -17.97 -7.33
CA LYS A 428 -10.06 -19.34 -7.80
C LYS A 428 -11.26 -20.03 -7.15
N HIS A 429 -11.57 -19.74 -5.89
CA HIS A 429 -12.60 -20.46 -5.11
C HIS A 429 -13.70 -19.54 -4.56
N GLY A 430 -13.68 -18.25 -4.88
CA GLY A 430 -14.64 -17.27 -4.38
C GLY A 430 -14.17 -16.55 -3.14
N ARG A 431 -14.77 -15.39 -2.85
CA ARG A 431 -14.29 -14.52 -1.76
C ARG A 431 -14.66 -15.10 -0.41
N LYS A 432 -15.87 -15.67 -0.27
CA LYS A 432 -16.37 -16.22 1.00
C LYS A 432 -15.52 -17.36 1.55
N THR A 433 -15.06 -18.24 0.67
CA THR A 433 -14.23 -19.41 1.03
C THR A 433 -12.85 -19.02 1.55
N THR A 434 -12.45 -17.76 1.34
CA THR A 434 -11.20 -17.20 1.88
C THR A 434 -11.46 -16.40 3.17
N ILE A 435 -12.55 -15.60 3.20
CA ILE A 435 -12.88 -14.73 4.34
C ILE A 435 -13.23 -15.56 5.58
N VAL A 436 -14.12 -16.54 5.46
CA VAL A 436 -14.66 -17.28 6.62
C VAL A 436 -13.57 -18.06 7.36
N PRO A 437 -12.74 -18.90 6.70
CA PRO A 437 -11.65 -19.60 7.39
C PRO A 437 -10.61 -18.65 7.97
N GLY A 438 -10.30 -17.56 7.27
CA GLY A 438 -9.34 -16.56 7.76
C GLY A 438 -9.84 -15.84 9.02
N LEU A 439 -11.11 -15.46 9.08
CA LEU A 439 -11.71 -14.85 10.28
C LEU A 439 -11.76 -15.83 11.46
N LEU A 440 -12.13 -17.09 11.22
CA LEU A 440 -12.09 -18.13 12.26
C LEU A 440 -10.66 -18.34 12.77
N ALA A 441 -9.68 -18.41 11.88
CA ALA A 441 -8.27 -18.55 12.24
C ALA A 441 -7.77 -17.35 13.06
N ILE A 442 -8.15 -16.12 12.70
CA ILE A 442 -7.81 -14.92 13.50
C ILE A 442 -8.31 -15.10 14.93
N GLY A 443 -9.56 -15.48 15.14
CA GLY A 443 -10.12 -15.66 16.48
C GLY A 443 -9.47 -16.81 17.25
N ILE A 444 -9.48 -18.01 16.67
CA ILE A 444 -9.05 -19.24 17.35
C ILE A 444 -7.55 -19.22 17.66
N PHE A 445 -6.70 -18.94 16.67
CA PHE A 445 -5.25 -19.00 16.88
C PHE A 445 -4.75 -17.86 17.77
N ASN A 446 -5.32 -16.66 17.70
CA ASN A 446 -4.93 -15.59 18.62
C ASN A 446 -5.44 -15.86 20.05
N ALA A 447 -6.64 -16.44 20.23
CA ALA A 447 -7.10 -16.86 21.55
C ALA A 447 -6.13 -17.88 22.18
N VAL A 448 -5.69 -18.87 21.38
CA VAL A 448 -4.66 -19.82 21.81
C VAL A 448 -3.36 -19.11 22.14
N PHE A 449 -2.88 -18.19 21.28
CA PHE A 449 -1.66 -17.42 21.50
C PHE A 449 -1.65 -16.68 22.86
N PHE A 450 -2.76 -16.04 23.25
CA PHE A 450 -2.88 -15.35 24.54
C PHE A 450 -3.14 -16.28 25.74
N SER A 451 -3.38 -17.57 25.51
CA SER A 451 -3.74 -18.55 26.55
C SER A 451 -2.64 -19.55 26.86
N VAL A 452 -1.61 -19.66 26.02
CA VAL A 452 -0.52 -20.64 26.18
C VAL A 452 0.85 -19.96 26.06
N VAL A 453 1.84 -20.56 26.70
CA VAL A 453 3.24 -20.10 26.70
C VAL A 453 4.15 -21.18 26.11
N GLY A 454 5.31 -20.80 25.58
CA GLY A 454 6.30 -21.71 25.00
C GLY A 454 6.02 -22.05 23.53
N VAL A 455 6.50 -23.20 23.06
CA VAL A 455 6.44 -23.58 21.63
C VAL A 455 5.02 -23.51 21.02
N PRO A 456 3.93 -23.94 21.69
CA PRO A 456 2.58 -23.84 21.15
C PRO A 456 2.14 -22.39 20.83
N MET A 457 2.61 -21.41 21.62
CA MET A 457 2.34 -19.98 21.42
C MET A 457 2.91 -19.48 20.09
N TRP A 458 4.14 -19.89 19.75
CA TRP A 458 4.80 -19.53 18.49
C TRP A 458 4.06 -20.09 17.29
N PHE A 459 3.66 -21.37 17.35
CA PHE A 459 2.87 -21.99 16.28
C PHE A 459 1.49 -21.35 16.15
N ALA A 460 0.82 -21.03 17.25
CA ALA A 460 -0.46 -20.34 17.23
C ALA A 460 -0.34 -18.96 16.56
N SER A 461 0.64 -18.15 16.94
CA SER A 461 0.89 -16.84 16.33
C SER A 461 1.24 -16.95 14.83
N LEU A 462 2.11 -17.90 14.46
CA LEU A 462 2.51 -18.13 13.08
C LEU A 462 1.32 -18.57 12.19
N LEU A 463 0.55 -19.57 12.63
CA LEU A 463 -0.62 -20.07 11.91
C LEU A 463 -1.73 -19.01 11.85
N GLY A 464 -1.95 -18.29 12.94
CA GLY A 464 -2.89 -17.16 12.98
C GLY A 464 -2.51 -16.06 11.98
N SER A 465 -1.22 -15.74 11.87
CA SER A 465 -0.71 -14.74 10.92
C SER A 465 -0.85 -15.20 9.46
N ILE A 466 -0.53 -16.46 9.15
CA ILE A 466 -0.61 -17.00 7.78
C ILE A 466 -2.07 -17.19 7.36
N ILE A 467 -2.86 -17.95 8.13
CA ILE A 467 -4.24 -18.28 7.74
C ILE A 467 -5.14 -17.06 7.89
N GLY A 468 -4.96 -16.27 8.95
CA GLY A 468 -5.69 -15.02 9.13
C GLY A 468 -5.39 -13.98 8.05
N GLY A 469 -4.14 -13.90 7.59
CA GLY A 469 -3.72 -13.04 6.48
C GLY A 469 -4.47 -13.29 5.18
N MET A 470 -5.02 -14.49 4.97
CA MET A 470 -5.80 -14.82 3.78
C MET A 470 -7.09 -14.01 3.66
N ALA A 471 -7.71 -13.60 4.77
CA ALA A 471 -8.97 -12.85 4.74
C ALA A 471 -8.80 -11.41 4.25
N ALA A 472 -7.62 -10.81 4.41
CA ALA A 472 -7.41 -9.38 4.17
C ALA A 472 -7.64 -8.95 2.70
N PRO A 473 -7.07 -9.61 1.67
CA PRO A 473 -7.34 -9.26 0.27
C PRO A 473 -8.83 -9.39 -0.11
N ALA A 474 -9.47 -10.48 0.34
CA ALA A 474 -10.86 -10.75 0.00
C ALA A 474 -11.81 -9.72 0.62
N LEU A 475 -11.57 -9.30 1.87
CA LEU A 475 -12.31 -8.22 2.53
C LEU A 475 -12.07 -6.86 1.86
N ALA A 476 -10.84 -6.58 1.41
CA ALA A 476 -10.49 -5.34 0.73
C ALA A 476 -11.20 -5.18 -0.63
N VAL A 477 -11.48 -6.28 -1.32
CA VAL A 477 -12.16 -6.31 -2.63
C VAL A 477 -13.68 -6.31 -2.49
N ILE A 478 -14.24 -7.12 -1.57
CA ILE A 478 -15.69 -7.25 -1.45
C ILE A 478 -16.35 -5.95 -0.95
N SER A 479 -15.65 -5.19 -0.09
CA SER A 479 -16.17 -3.95 0.49
C SER A 479 -16.54 -2.91 -0.58
N PRO A 480 -15.68 -2.55 -1.55
CA PRO A 480 -16.06 -1.62 -2.62
C PRO A 480 -16.98 -2.24 -3.71
N GLU A 481 -16.96 -3.55 -3.95
CA GLU A 481 -17.81 -4.20 -4.96
C GLU A 481 -19.30 -4.14 -4.62
N LEU A 482 -19.64 -4.16 -3.32
CA LEU A 482 -21.03 -4.21 -2.84
C LEU A 482 -21.84 -2.91 -2.95
N PHE A 483 -21.16 -1.79 -3.26
CA PHE A 483 -21.76 -0.46 -3.32
C PHE A 483 -21.59 0.20 -4.69
N PRO A 484 -22.59 0.95 -5.17
CA PRO A 484 -22.51 1.75 -6.40
C PRO A 484 -21.40 2.80 -6.33
N THR A 485 -20.77 3.08 -7.47
CA THR A 485 -19.63 4.01 -7.63
C THR A 485 -19.91 5.41 -7.07
N SER A 486 -21.14 5.91 -7.17
CA SER A 486 -21.58 7.22 -6.67
C SER A 486 -21.49 7.38 -5.14
N HIS A 487 -21.57 6.29 -4.38
CA HIS A 487 -21.62 6.33 -2.90
C HIS A 487 -20.47 5.59 -2.20
N ARG A 488 -19.54 4.99 -2.96
CA ARG A 488 -18.40 4.22 -2.42
C ARG A 488 -17.56 5.01 -1.42
N GLY A 489 -17.30 6.29 -1.68
CA GLY A 489 -16.50 7.14 -0.79
C GLY A 489 -17.13 7.32 0.59
N THR A 490 -18.40 7.71 0.63
CA THR A 490 -19.16 7.92 1.88
C THR A 490 -19.31 6.63 2.67
N VAL A 491 -19.66 5.54 1.98
CA VAL A 491 -19.79 4.22 2.62
C VAL A 491 -18.47 3.75 3.22
N ARG A 492 -17.36 3.88 2.49
CA ARG A 492 -16.04 3.50 2.99
C ARG A 492 -15.64 4.30 4.24
N GLY A 493 -15.93 5.61 4.25
CA GLY A 493 -15.73 6.46 5.43
C GLY A 493 -16.57 6.02 6.63
N ALA A 494 -17.85 5.72 6.42
CA ALA A 494 -18.75 5.25 7.47
C ALA A 494 -18.34 3.87 8.03
N VAL A 495 -17.98 2.91 7.16
CA VAL A 495 -17.45 1.61 7.59
C VAL A 495 -16.17 1.78 8.41
N ALA A 496 -15.27 2.69 8.00
CA ALA A 496 -14.06 2.97 8.76
C ALA A 496 -14.35 3.58 10.14
N ALA A 497 -15.34 4.48 10.25
CA ALA A 497 -15.77 5.04 11.54
C ALA A 497 -16.36 3.95 12.47
N VAL A 498 -17.17 3.05 11.93
CA VAL A 498 -17.72 1.90 12.67
C VAL A 498 -16.61 0.93 13.09
N ALA A 499 -15.64 0.67 12.22
CA ALA A 499 -14.45 -0.12 12.58
C ALA A 499 -13.69 0.50 13.76
N VAL A 500 -13.51 1.83 13.74
CA VAL A 500 -12.87 2.57 14.83
C VAL A 500 -13.67 2.46 16.13
N ALA A 501 -15.00 2.60 16.08
CA ALA A 501 -15.85 2.39 17.25
C ALA A 501 -15.65 0.98 17.85
N GLY A 502 -15.56 -0.05 17.00
CA GLY A 502 -15.23 -1.41 17.43
C GLY A 502 -13.88 -1.47 18.17
N SER A 503 -12.84 -0.85 17.62
CA SER A 503 -11.53 -0.81 18.28
C SER A 503 -11.51 -0.07 19.62
N VAL A 504 -12.28 1.01 19.76
CA VAL A 504 -12.45 1.74 21.04
C VAL A 504 -13.12 0.85 22.08
N VAL A 505 -14.24 0.20 21.72
CA VAL A 505 -14.96 -0.74 22.60
C VAL A 505 -14.06 -1.89 23.03
N GLY A 506 -13.35 -2.50 22.09
CA GLY A 506 -12.43 -3.61 22.35
C GLY A 506 -11.29 -3.24 23.30
N LEU A 507 -10.66 -2.08 23.11
CA LEU A 507 -9.57 -1.60 23.95
C LEU A 507 -10.04 -1.33 25.38
N LEU A 508 -11.13 -0.57 25.55
CA LEU A 508 -11.68 -0.25 26.88
C LEU A 508 -12.14 -1.52 27.62
N PHE A 509 -12.72 -2.47 26.90
CA PHE A 509 -13.12 -3.75 27.48
C PHE A 509 -11.91 -4.60 27.89
N ALA A 510 -10.92 -4.73 27.00
CA ALA A 510 -9.73 -5.54 27.24
C ALA A 510 -8.95 -5.04 28.46
N GLY A 511 -8.69 -3.74 28.58
CA GLY A 511 -7.87 -3.22 29.68
C GLY A 511 -8.45 -3.52 31.06
N ASN A 512 -9.76 -3.28 31.22
CA ASN A 512 -10.44 -3.54 32.50
C ASN A 512 -10.52 -5.04 32.83
N LEU A 513 -10.71 -5.88 31.82
CA LEU A 513 -10.89 -7.32 32.04
C LEU A 513 -9.55 -8.04 32.25
N ILE A 514 -8.47 -7.62 31.58
CA ILE A 514 -7.14 -8.21 31.75
C ILE A 514 -6.66 -8.05 33.19
N ASP A 515 -6.83 -6.86 33.78
CA ASP A 515 -6.42 -6.62 35.16
C ASP A 515 -7.22 -7.48 36.17
N ALA A 516 -8.44 -7.94 35.81
CA ALA A 516 -9.30 -8.75 36.67
C ALA A 516 -9.20 -10.28 36.45
N GLN A 517 -9.02 -10.72 35.20
CA GLN A 517 -9.15 -12.13 34.79
C GLN A 517 -7.95 -12.64 33.97
N GLY A 518 -6.97 -11.77 33.68
CA GLY A 518 -5.80 -12.09 32.87
C GLY A 518 -6.04 -12.11 31.35
N TYR A 519 -4.95 -12.32 30.62
CA TYR A 519 -4.91 -12.27 29.15
C TYR A 519 -5.70 -13.40 28.48
N GLY A 520 -5.47 -14.66 28.87
CA GLY A 520 -6.07 -15.82 28.22
C GLY A 520 -7.59 -15.81 28.22
N PHE A 521 -8.21 -15.53 29.39
CA PHE A 521 -9.66 -15.41 29.49
C PHE A 521 -10.20 -14.23 28.65
N THR A 522 -9.56 -13.06 28.76
CA THR A 522 -10.00 -11.85 28.05
C THR A 522 -9.97 -12.04 26.54
N PHE A 523 -8.89 -12.57 25.99
CA PHE A 523 -8.75 -12.77 24.55
C PHE A 523 -9.55 -13.97 24.03
N THR A 524 -9.82 -14.99 24.85
CA THR A 524 -10.78 -16.04 24.50
C THR A 524 -12.20 -15.49 24.38
N LEU A 525 -12.61 -14.60 25.28
CA LEU A 525 -13.90 -13.93 25.22
C LEU A 525 -14.00 -12.98 24.01
N LEU A 526 -12.96 -12.16 23.78
CA LEU A 526 -12.92 -11.26 22.63
C LEU A 526 -12.85 -12.01 21.29
N ALA A 527 -12.29 -13.22 21.25
CA ALA A 527 -12.23 -14.06 20.04
C ALA A 527 -13.60 -14.52 19.55
N ILE A 528 -14.65 -14.41 20.37
CA ILE A 528 -16.04 -14.58 19.90
C ILE A 528 -16.37 -13.56 18.79
N ALA A 529 -15.79 -12.36 18.82
CA ALA A 529 -16.08 -11.32 17.84
C ALA A 529 -15.64 -11.69 16.40
N PRO A 530 -14.38 -12.07 16.11
CA PRO A 530 -13.99 -12.51 14.77
C PRO A 530 -14.68 -13.81 14.33
N VAL A 531 -15.03 -14.70 15.28
CA VAL A 531 -15.85 -15.89 14.97
C VAL A 531 -17.27 -15.49 14.55
N ALA A 532 -17.91 -14.58 15.29
CA ALA A 532 -19.20 -14.00 14.90
C ALA A 532 -19.11 -13.28 13.56
N ALA A 533 -18.02 -12.54 13.30
CA ALA A 533 -17.78 -11.90 12.01
C ALA A 533 -17.69 -12.93 10.87
N ALA A 534 -17.11 -14.11 11.11
CA ALA A 534 -17.07 -15.20 10.14
C ALA A 534 -18.49 -15.71 9.80
N PHE A 535 -19.37 -15.82 10.80
CA PHE A 535 -20.78 -16.17 10.57
C PHE A 535 -21.54 -15.07 9.83
N VAL A 536 -21.31 -13.80 10.17
CA VAL A 536 -21.88 -12.66 9.42
C VAL A 536 -21.39 -12.65 7.97
N ALA A 537 -20.13 -13.01 7.73
CA ALA A 537 -19.56 -13.10 6.39
C ALA A 537 -20.22 -14.16 5.50
N LEU A 538 -20.86 -15.19 6.07
CA LEU A 538 -21.65 -16.16 5.31
C LEU A 538 -22.85 -15.51 4.61
N ALA A 539 -23.42 -14.46 5.24
CA ALA A 539 -24.58 -13.71 4.74
C ALA A 539 -24.22 -12.67 3.66
N LEU A 540 -22.94 -12.37 3.42
CA LEU A 540 -22.53 -11.53 2.30
C LEU A 540 -22.93 -12.19 0.97
N PRO A 541 -23.22 -11.46 -0.12
CA PRO A 541 -23.41 -12.10 -1.42
C PRO A 541 -22.06 -12.47 -2.03
N GLU A 542 -21.99 -13.56 -2.80
CA GLU A 542 -20.78 -13.91 -3.55
C GLU A 542 -20.68 -13.02 -4.80
N THR A 543 -19.53 -12.34 -4.93
CA THR A 543 -19.26 -11.36 -6.00
C THR A 543 -18.38 -11.93 -7.12
N ARG A 544 -17.90 -13.17 -6.98
CA ARG A 544 -17.07 -13.82 -8.00
C ARG A 544 -17.75 -13.88 -9.38
N GLY A 545 -17.04 -13.37 -10.38
CA GLY A 545 -17.39 -13.52 -11.80
C GLY A 545 -18.64 -12.75 -12.23
N LYS A 546 -19.13 -11.83 -11.38
CA LYS A 546 -20.25 -10.95 -11.71
C LYS A 546 -19.73 -9.58 -12.06
N GLU A 547 -20.23 -9.01 -13.15
CA GLU A 547 -19.97 -7.62 -13.51
C GLU A 547 -20.50 -6.68 -12.42
N LEU A 548 -19.84 -5.53 -12.24
CA LEU A 548 -20.18 -4.57 -11.19
C LEU A 548 -21.62 -4.05 -11.34
N GLU A 549 -22.07 -3.97 -12.58
CA GLU A 549 -23.40 -3.58 -13.05
C GLU A 549 -24.45 -4.65 -12.70
N ALA A 550 -24.10 -5.95 -12.78
CA ALA A 550 -24.96 -7.04 -12.35
C ALA A 550 -25.09 -7.12 -10.81
N ILE A 551 -24.08 -6.65 -10.07
CA ILE A 551 -24.11 -6.54 -8.59
C ILE A 551 -24.86 -5.28 -8.13
N ASN A 552 -24.77 -4.21 -8.93
CA ASN A 552 -25.36 -2.89 -8.70
C ASN A 552 -26.12 -2.40 -9.95
N PRO A 553 -27.36 -2.85 -10.18
CA PRO A 553 -28.12 -2.57 -11.42
C PRO A 553 -28.39 -1.07 -11.66
N SER A 554 -28.24 -0.21 -10.65
CA SER A 554 -28.41 1.25 -10.78
C SER A 554 -27.30 1.95 -11.57
N ALA A 555 -26.22 1.26 -11.95
CA ALA A 555 -25.12 1.84 -12.73
C ALA A 555 -25.33 1.72 -14.25
N ALA A 556 -26.29 0.92 -14.71
CA ALA A 556 -26.61 0.76 -16.13
C ALA A 556 -27.54 1.87 -16.68
N ASP A 557 -28.20 2.62 -15.79
CA ASP A 557 -29.21 3.64 -16.14
C ASP A 557 -28.70 5.10 -15.95
N SER A 558 -27.39 5.31 -15.77
CA SER A 558 -26.74 6.63 -15.69
C SER A 558 -25.61 6.73 -16.70
#